data_AF-A0A388RGD2-F1
#
_entry.id   AF-A0A388RGD2-F1
#
_cell.length_a   1.000
_cell.length_b   1.000
_cell.length_c   1.000
_cell.angle_alpha   90.00
_cell.angle_beta   90.00
_cell.angle_gamma   90.00
#
_symmetry.space_group_name_H-M   'P 1'
#
loop_
_entity.id
_entity.type
_entity.pdbx_description
1 polymer ?
#
loop_
_entity_poly.entity_id
_entity_poly.type
_entity_poly.pdbx_seq_one_letter_code
_entity_poly.pdbx_strand_id
1 'polypeptide(L)'
;MIRQFLIILLVSLACSTHAAPGAHGPNGEHLDAPASTGSAANAQPTIEASTEAFELVGTLAADELSVMVDRYVTNEPVLNGTLEVEFNGTRAQGKLHADYGDYSFTDEKLLKALRQPGNHALVFTLITGNESDLIEGTLNVAPHGHADGLGALWQARWPWIVLLATLILVAAAWGVRRCYLQKKNGGQTC
;
A
#
# COMPACT_ATOMS: atom_id res chain seq x y z
N MET A 1 -23.41 -8.07 -46.39
CA MET A 1 -23.94 -8.14 -45.01
C MET A 1 -22.87 -8.01 -43.92
N ILE A 2 -21.63 -8.49 -44.11
CA ILE A 2 -20.53 -8.32 -43.11
C ILE A 2 -19.94 -6.89 -43.07
N ARG A 3 -19.98 -6.14 -44.17
CA ARG A 3 -19.43 -4.77 -44.23
C ARG A 3 -20.32 -3.69 -43.59
N GLN A 4 -21.62 -3.96 -43.37
CA GLN A 4 -22.53 -3.01 -42.71
C GLN A 4 -22.48 -3.10 -41.18
N PHE A 5 -22.17 -4.27 -40.62
CA PHE A 5 -22.01 -4.43 -39.16
C PHE A 5 -20.73 -3.76 -38.63
N LEU A 6 -19.68 -3.68 -39.44
CA LEU A 6 -18.40 -3.06 -39.04
C LEU A 6 -18.48 -1.53 -38.90
N ILE A 7 -19.42 -0.88 -39.60
CA ILE A 7 -19.58 0.58 -39.56
C ILE A 7 -20.38 1.00 -38.31
N ILE A 8 -21.28 0.16 -37.79
CA ILE A 8 -22.05 0.47 -36.57
C ILE A 8 -21.19 0.31 -35.31
N LEU A 9 -20.21 -0.62 -35.32
CA LEU A 9 -19.31 -0.83 -34.18
C LEU A 9 -18.26 0.29 -34.02
N LEU A 10 -17.91 1.01 -35.09
CA LEU A 10 -16.86 2.03 -35.06
C LEU A 10 -17.37 3.45 -34.72
N VAL A 11 -18.68 3.66 -34.65
CA VAL A 11 -19.31 4.99 -34.40
C VAL A 11 -19.71 5.18 -32.93
N SER A 12 -19.72 4.13 -32.11
CA SER A 12 -20.03 4.21 -30.67
C SER A 12 -18.83 4.54 -29.77
N LEU A 13 -17.63 4.68 -30.33
CA LEU A 13 -16.39 5.00 -29.58
C LEU A 13 -16.03 6.49 -29.60
N ALA A 14 -16.90 7.35 -30.10
CA ALA A 14 -16.69 8.80 -30.10
C ALA A 14 -17.28 9.44 -28.84
N CYS A 15 -16.39 10.05 -28.04
CA CYS A 15 -16.65 11.02 -26.98
C CYS A 15 -17.35 10.52 -25.70
N SER A 16 -16.55 9.96 -24.79
CA SER A 16 -16.76 10.14 -23.35
C SER A 16 -15.67 11.04 -22.78
N THR A 17 -15.59 12.28 -23.25
CA THR A 17 -14.85 13.32 -22.54
C THR A 17 -15.70 13.76 -21.35
N HIS A 18 -15.44 13.17 -20.18
CA HIS A 18 -15.97 13.71 -18.92
C HIS A 18 -15.20 15.00 -18.64
N ALA A 19 -15.78 16.12 -19.08
CA ALA A 19 -15.42 17.41 -18.50
C ALA A 19 -15.96 17.39 -17.06
N ALA A 20 -15.06 17.35 -16.08
CA ALA A 20 -15.44 17.65 -14.71
C ALA A 20 -15.99 19.09 -14.67
N PRO A 21 -17.11 19.37 -13.98
CA PRO A 21 -17.54 20.74 -13.79
C PRO A 21 -16.46 21.48 -13.00
N GLY A 22 -15.80 22.44 -13.64
CA GLY A 22 -15.00 23.45 -12.95
C GLY A 22 -15.95 24.33 -12.14
N ALA A 23 -16.17 23.98 -10.89
CA ALA A 23 -16.87 24.81 -9.92
C ALA A 23 -15.93 25.91 -9.43
N HIS A 24 -15.79 26.98 -10.22
CA HIS A 24 -15.22 28.22 -9.74
C HIS A 24 -16.19 29.36 -10.04
N GLY A 25 -16.93 29.78 -9.00
CA GLY A 25 -17.63 31.05 -9.01
C GLY A 25 -16.61 32.21 -8.93
N PRO A 26 -17.00 33.44 -9.31
CA PRO A 26 -16.09 34.59 -9.39
C PRO A 26 -15.51 35.06 -8.04
N ASN A 27 -15.90 34.46 -6.92
CA ASN A 27 -15.31 34.67 -5.61
C ASN A 27 -14.96 33.29 -5.02
N GLY A 28 -13.73 32.81 -5.24
CA GLY A 28 -13.29 31.46 -4.88
C GLY A 28 -13.32 31.15 -3.37
N GLU A 29 -14.51 30.99 -2.80
CA GLU A 29 -14.73 30.47 -1.47
C GLU A 29 -14.84 28.94 -1.54
N HIS A 30 -13.76 28.26 -1.19
CA HIS A 30 -13.75 26.80 -1.20
C HIS A 30 -12.88 26.24 -0.07
N LEU A 31 -13.25 26.42 1.20
CA LEU A 31 -12.55 25.78 2.33
C LEU A 31 -13.42 25.27 3.49
N ASP A 32 -14.74 25.10 3.32
CA ASP A 32 -15.58 24.44 4.35
C ASP A 32 -16.15 23.08 3.92
N ALA A 33 -15.56 22.44 2.91
CA ALA A 33 -15.77 21.01 2.74
C ALA A 33 -14.93 20.29 3.81
N PRO A 34 -15.51 19.39 4.63
CA PRO A 34 -14.68 18.54 5.48
C PRO A 34 -13.67 17.87 4.56
N ALA A 35 -12.38 17.92 4.94
CA ALA A 35 -11.28 17.33 4.18
C ALA A 35 -11.75 15.99 3.64
N SER A 36 -11.90 15.91 2.32
CA SER A 36 -12.37 14.70 1.68
C SER A 36 -11.39 13.61 2.09
N THR A 37 -11.84 12.68 2.94
CA THR A 37 -11.19 11.39 3.16
C THR A 37 -11.38 10.53 1.91
N GLY A 38 -11.02 11.09 0.75
CA GLY A 38 -10.80 10.33 -0.46
C GLY A 38 -9.71 9.34 -0.13
N SER A 39 -10.00 8.07 -0.38
CA SER A 39 -9.14 6.93 -0.07
C SER A 39 -7.69 7.19 -0.52
N ALA A 40 -6.83 7.61 0.40
CA ALA A 40 -5.39 7.47 0.33
C ALA A 40 -4.98 6.01 0.55
N ALA A 41 -5.75 5.06 0.01
CA ALA A 41 -5.61 3.63 0.30
C ALA A 41 -4.31 3.01 -0.23
N ASN A 42 -3.40 3.81 -0.78
CA ASN A 42 -2.11 3.36 -1.27
C ASN A 42 -1.00 4.43 -1.26
N ALA A 43 -1.20 5.59 -0.61
CA ALA A 43 -0.11 6.54 -0.43
C ALA A 43 0.79 6.05 0.72
N GLN A 44 2.10 6.06 0.51
CA GLN A 44 3.05 5.77 1.60
C GLN A 44 2.90 6.83 2.70
N PRO A 45 2.97 6.46 3.99
CA PRO A 45 2.97 7.44 5.07
C PRO A 45 4.12 8.43 4.91
N THR A 46 3.81 9.72 5.05
CA THR A 46 4.81 10.80 4.98
C THR A 46 4.85 11.60 6.29
N ILE A 47 6.01 12.19 6.55
CA ILE A 47 6.26 13.12 7.64
C ILE A 47 6.85 14.39 7.06
N GLU A 48 6.36 15.53 7.51
CA GLU A 48 6.87 16.85 7.16
C GLU A 48 7.15 17.60 8.46
N ALA A 49 8.29 18.29 8.52
CA ALA A 49 8.70 19.09 9.67
C ALA A 49 9.62 20.23 9.22
N SER A 50 9.70 21.29 10.01
CA SER A 50 10.56 22.43 9.70
C SER A 50 11.02 23.15 10.97
N THR A 51 12.23 23.68 10.92
CA THR A 51 12.78 24.62 11.90
C THR A 51 13.06 25.96 11.21
N GLU A 52 13.72 26.89 11.91
CA GLU A 52 14.13 28.16 11.29
C GLU A 52 15.18 27.98 10.18
N ALA A 53 15.95 26.88 10.22
CA ALA A 53 17.08 26.65 9.34
C ALA A 53 16.83 25.54 8.31
N PHE A 54 15.98 24.56 8.63
CA PHE A 54 15.81 23.34 7.83
C PHE A 54 14.35 22.96 7.60
N GLU A 55 14.10 22.31 6.48
CA GLU A 55 12.87 21.60 6.15
C GLU A 55 13.18 20.11 6.01
N LEU A 56 12.27 19.25 6.46
CA LEU A 56 12.41 17.81 6.44
C LEU A 56 11.17 17.19 5.83
N VAL A 57 11.38 16.29 4.87
CA VAL A 57 10.33 15.44 4.29
C VAL A 57 10.78 13.99 4.36
N GLY A 58 10.01 13.16 5.05
CA GLY A 58 10.26 11.72 5.14
C GLY A 58 9.14 10.91 4.52
N THR A 59 9.49 9.81 3.86
CA THR A 59 8.54 8.82 3.33
C THR A 59 8.84 7.44 3.89
N LEU A 60 7.85 6.81 4.53
CA LEU A 60 7.95 5.45 5.02
C LEU A 60 7.68 4.46 3.88
N ALA A 61 8.76 3.94 3.30
CA ALA A 61 8.72 2.88 2.29
C ALA A 61 8.62 1.49 2.91
N ALA A 62 8.59 0.47 2.03
CA ALA A 62 8.45 -0.91 2.46
C ALA A 62 9.67 -1.41 3.23
N ASP A 63 10.86 -0.95 2.89
CA ASP A 63 12.17 -1.42 3.37
C ASP A 63 12.99 -0.33 4.08
N GLU A 64 12.57 0.94 4.00
CA GLU A 64 13.26 2.06 4.64
C GLU A 64 12.32 3.20 5.02
N LEU A 65 12.80 4.10 5.87
CA LEU A 65 12.32 5.48 5.95
C LEU A 65 13.36 6.33 5.21
N SER A 66 12.98 6.90 4.07
CA SER A 66 13.82 7.83 3.29
C SER A 66 13.49 9.25 3.71
N VAL A 67 14.51 10.06 4.03
CA VAL A 67 14.34 11.41 4.59
C VAL A 67 15.19 12.41 3.84
N MET A 68 14.57 13.38 3.21
CA MET A 68 15.23 14.54 2.62
C MET A 68 15.26 15.68 3.62
N VAL A 69 16.35 16.44 3.62
CA VAL A 69 16.49 17.63 4.45
C VAL A 69 17.06 18.75 3.60
N ASP A 70 16.36 19.88 3.57
CA ASP A 70 16.70 21.06 2.77
C ASP A 70 16.91 22.27 3.67
N ARG A 71 17.66 23.27 3.18
CA ARG A 71 17.74 24.58 3.83
C ARG A 71 16.43 25.32 3.66
N TYR A 72 15.83 25.80 4.74
CA TYR A 72 14.52 26.46 4.73
C TYR A 72 14.45 27.66 3.77
N VAL A 73 15.49 28.50 3.76
CA VAL A 73 15.49 29.74 2.96
C VAL A 73 15.79 29.48 1.48
N THR A 74 16.73 28.58 1.17
CA THR A 74 17.25 28.39 -0.20
C THR A 74 16.67 27.17 -0.91
N ASN A 75 16.00 26.27 -0.18
CA ASN A 75 15.55 24.96 -0.65
C ASN A 75 16.71 24.11 -1.23
N GLU A 76 17.95 24.36 -0.76
CA GLU A 76 19.11 23.58 -1.17
C GLU A 76 19.21 22.32 -0.30
N PRO A 77 19.43 21.14 -0.90
CA PRO A 77 19.52 19.90 -0.14
C PRO A 77 20.77 19.86 0.73
N VAL A 78 20.62 19.30 1.93
CA VAL A 78 21.71 19.05 2.88
C VAL A 78 22.38 17.74 2.51
N LEU A 79 23.42 17.82 1.69
CA LEU A 79 24.15 16.67 1.12
C LEU A 79 25.36 16.25 1.94
N ASN A 80 25.46 16.70 3.20
CA ASN A 80 26.54 16.40 4.11
C ASN A 80 26.06 16.47 5.56
N GLY A 81 26.61 15.59 6.41
CA GLY A 81 26.29 15.56 7.83
C GLY A 81 25.69 14.22 8.26
N THR A 82 25.17 14.19 9.47
CA THR A 82 24.55 13.02 10.08
C THR A 82 23.14 13.35 10.50
N LEU A 83 22.20 12.46 10.20
CA LEU A 83 20.83 12.54 10.67
C LEU A 83 20.56 11.33 11.57
N GLU A 84 20.25 11.57 12.84
CA GLU A 84 19.78 10.56 13.79
C GLU A 84 18.27 10.73 13.97
N VAL A 85 17.54 9.62 14.07
CA VAL A 85 16.12 9.61 14.43
C VAL A 85 15.94 8.93 15.78
N GLU A 86 15.11 9.53 16.63
CA GLU A 86 14.63 8.94 17.88
C GLU A 86 13.11 8.72 17.80
N PHE A 87 12.69 7.51 18.14
CA PHE A 87 11.28 7.14 18.28
C PHE A 87 11.11 6.12 19.41
N ASN A 88 10.28 6.43 20.41
CA ASN A 88 9.99 5.55 21.54
C ASN A 88 11.26 4.96 22.21
N GLY A 89 12.30 5.80 22.40
CA GLY A 89 13.59 5.38 22.97
C GLY A 89 14.46 4.51 22.05
N THR A 90 14.02 4.23 20.83
CA THR A 90 14.85 3.63 19.77
C THR A 90 15.55 4.74 19.02
N ARG A 91 16.87 4.63 18.86
CA ARG A 91 17.68 5.55 18.05
C ARG A 91 18.29 4.82 16.87
N ALA A 92 18.30 5.47 15.72
CA ALA A 92 18.98 4.98 14.53
C ALA A 92 19.61 6.14 13.76
N GLN A 93 20.77 5.91 13.17
CA GLN A 93 21.42 6.87 12.29
C GLN A 93 21.10 6.52 10.83
N GLY A 94 20.72 7.53 10.05
CA GLY A 94 20.43 7.39 8.63
C GLY A 94 21.72 7.31 7.82
N LYS A 95 21.74 6.45 6.80
CA LYS A 95 22.81 6.42 5.81
C LYS A 95 22.53 7.49 4.75
N LEU A 96 23.42 8.47 4.65
CA LEU A 96 23.33 9.49 3.61
C LEU A 96 23.61 8.89 2.22
N HIS A 97 22.69 9.12 1.31
CA HIS A 97 22.83 8.87 -0.12
C HIS A 97 22.92 10.22 -0.85
N ALA A 98 24.11 10.83 -0.84
CA ALA A 98 24.31 12.18 -1.38
C ALA A 98 23.90 12.35 -2.85
N ASP A 99 23.97 11.28 -3.66
CA ASP A 99 23.54 11.29 -5.06
C ASP A 99 22.01 11.41 -5.23
N TYR A 100 21.24 10.96 -4.22
CA TYR A 100 19.77 11.00 -4.20
C TYR A 100 19.24 12.11 -3.29
N GLY A 101 20.08 12.68 -2.42
CA GLY A 101 19.73 13.77 -1.52
C GLY A 101 18.93 13.35 -0.29
N ASP A 102 19.01 12.07 0.11
CA ASP A 102 18.25 11.52 1.22
C ASP A 102 19.11 10.76 2.24
N TYR A 103 18.56 10.63 3.44
CA TYR A 103 19.04 9.77 4.52
C TYR A 103 18.13 8.54 4.61
N SER A 104 18.70 7.37 4.38
CA SER A 104 18.00 6.08 4.45
C SER A 104 18.13 5.46 5.84
N PHE A 105 17.00 5.20 6.49
CA PHE A 105 16.92 4.49 7.76
C PHE A 105 16.36 3.08 7.54
N THR A 106 17.20 2.06 7.77
CA THR A 106 16.89 0.64 7.53
C THR A 106 16.85 -0.21 8.80
N ASP A 107 16.93 0.40 9.99
CA ASP A 107 16.87 -0.32 11.26
C ASP A 107 15.54 -1.07 11.42
N GLU A 108 15.62 -2.39 11.59
CA GLU A 108 14.44 -3.25 11.61
C GLU A 108 13.49 -2.95 12.77
N LYS A 109 14.01 -2.54 13.93
CA LYS A 109 13.19 -2.25 15.11
C LYS A 109 12.43 -0.95 14.91
N LEU A 110 13.12 0.09 14.43
CA LEU A 110 12.52 1.36 14.06
C LEU A 110 11.40 1.15 13.04
N LEU A 111 11.70 0.48 11.92
CA LEU A 111 10.73 0.29 10.83
C LEU A 111 9.53 -0.55 11.28
N LYS A 112 9.75 -1.60 12.08
CA LYS A 112 8.65 -2.38 12.64
C LYS A 112 7.73 -1.55 13.53
N ALA A 113 8.29 -0.63 14.30
CA ALA A 113 7.54 0.26 15.18
C ALA A 113 6.76 1.32 14.38
N LEU A 114 7.41 1.98 13.40
CA LEU A 114 6.76 3.00 12.56
C LEU A 114 5.64 2.43 11.68
N ARG A 115 5.73 1.17 11.26
CA ARG A 115 4.65 0.54 10.46
C ARG A 115 3.39 0.23 11.26
N GLN A 116 3.41 0.36 12.59
CA GLN A 116 2.17 0.19 13.36
C GLN A 116 1.20 1.34 13.03
N PRO A 117 -0.11 1.08 12.90
CA PRO A 117 -1.08 2.15 12.74
C PRO A 117 -1.05 3.15 13.89
N GLY A 118 -1.16 4.44 13.57
CA GLY A 118 -1.21 5.52 14.56
C GLY A 118 -0.34 6.73 14.20
N ASN A 119 -0.36 7.71 15.10
CA ASN A 119 0.50 8.89 15.03
C ASN A 119 1.81 8.60 15.77
N HIS A 120 2.92 8.71 15.07
CA HIS A 120 4.26 8.52 15.61
C HIS A 120 4.96 9.88 15.66
N ALA A 121 5.23 10.38 16.87
CA ALA A 121 6.06 11.57 17.05
C ALA A 121 7.53 11.16 16.94
N LEU A 122 8.23 11.66 15.92
CA LEU A 122 9.66 11.42 15.70
C LEU A 122 10.43 12.69 16.01
N VAL A 123 11.64 12.49 16.52
CA VAL A 123 12.61 13.57 16.74
C VAL A 123 13.84 13.24 15.91
N PHE A 124 14.19 14.13 14.98
CA PHE A 124 15.41 14.01 14.20
C PHE A 124 16.47 14.96 14.75
N THR A 125 17.71 14.50 14.85
CA THR A 125 18.86 15.34 15.17
C THR A 125 19.76 15.42 13.95
N LEU A 126 19.81 16.59 13.33
CA LEU A 126 20.71 16.88 12.22
C LEU A 126 21.99 17.52 12.77
N ILE A 127 23.14 17.02 12.32
CA ILE A 127 24.44 17.68 12.54
C ILE A 127 25.10 17.85 11.17
N THR A 128 25.30 19.10 10.74
CA THR A 128 25.96 19.43 9.48
C THR A 128 26.94 20.57 9.66
N GLY A 129 28.22 20.32 9.33
CA GLY A 129 29.29 21.27 9.61
C GLY A 129 29.38 21.62 11.10
N ASN A 130 29.07 22.88 11.44
CA ASN A 130 29.06 23.42 12.81
C ASN A 130 27.64 23.66 13.34
N GLU A 131 26.62 23.28 12.57
CA GLU A 131 25.21 23.44 12.90
C GLU A 131 24.68 22.12 13.46
N SER A 132 23.85 22.22 14.50
CA SER A 132 23.10 21.09 15.06
C SER A 132 21.68 21.56 15.28
N ASP A 133 20.72 20.76 14.83
CA ASP A 133 19.30 21.08 14.97
C ASP A 133 18.48 19.86 15.35
N LEU A 134 17.39 20.10 16.07
CA LEU A 134 16.43 19.11 16.52
C LEU A 134 15.10 19.36 15.81
N ILE A 135 14.74 18.47 14.88
CA ILE A 135 13.60 18.61 13.98
C ILE A 135 12.53 17.62 14.43
N GLU A 136 11.42 18.14 14.98
CA GLU A 136 10.30 17.32 15.48
C GLU A 136 9.19 17.22 14.44
N GLY A 137 8.67 16.02 14.21
CA GLY A 137 7.57 15.80 13.27
C GLY A 137 6.68 14.64 13.65
N THR A 138 5.53 14.53 13.00
CA THR A 138 4.57 13.43 13.23
C THR A 138 4.33 12.65 11.95
N LEU A 139 4.59 11.35 11.98
CA LEU A 139 4.27 10.39 10.92
C LEU A 139 2.93 9.73 11.25
N ASN A 140 1.93 9.91 10.39
CA ASN A 140 0.63 9.27 10.56
C ASN A 140 0.53 8.02 9.67
N VAL A 141 0.37 6.85 10.28
CA VAL A 141 0.18 5.59 9.58
C VAL A 141 -1.28 5.15 9.71
N ALA A 142 -1.98 5.15 8.58
CA ALA A 142 -3.37 4.71 8.53
C ALA A 142 -3.48 3.22 8.90
N PRO A 143 -4.54 2.81 9.62
CA PRO A 143 -4.83 1.40 9.83
C PRO A 143 -5.04 0.71 8.49
N HIS A 144 -4.42 -0.46 8.32
CA HIS A 144 -4.65 -1.28 7.15
C HIS A 144 -6.14 -1.60 7.06
N GLY A 145 -6.79 -1.20 5.96
CA GLY A 145 -8.15 -1.62 5.68
C GLY A 145 -8.18 -3.14 5.59
N HIS A 146 -8.74 -3.79 6.60
CA HIS A 146 -9.03 -5.20 6.56
C HIS A 146 -9.90 -5.48 5.33
N ALA A 147 -9.32 -6.03 4.26
CA ALA A 147 -10.06 -6.61 3.14
C ALA A 147 -10.68 -7.96 3.58
N ASP A 148 -11.35 -7.95 4.73
CA ASP A 148 -11.92 -9.13 5.36
C ASP A 148 -13.37 -9.27 4.88
N GLY A 149 -13.53 -9.95 3.75
CA GLY A 149 -14.85 -10.38 3.30
C GLY A 149 -14.80 -11.64 2.46
N LEU A 150 -13.87 -11.70 1.49
CA LEU A 150 -13.85 -12.79 0.50
C LEU A 150 -12.55 -13.61 0.52
N GLY A 151 -11.39 -12.99 0.78
CA GLY A 151 -10.09 -13.67 0.79
C GLY A 151 -9.89 -14.61 2.00
N ALA A 152 -10.31 -14.18 3.19
CA ALA A 152 -10.23 -14.98 4.40
C ALA A 152 -11.12 -16.23 4.35
N LEU A 153 -12.31 -16.13 3.74
CA LEU A 153 -13.19 -17.28 3.53
C LEU A 153 -12.65 -18.28 2.49
N TRP A 154 -11.88 -17.80 1.50
CA TRP A 154 -11.26 -18.64 0.47
C TRP A 154 -10.09 -19.47 1.03
N GLN A 155 -9.21 -18.84 1.81
CA GLN A 155 -8.08 -19.49 2.50
C GLN A 155 -8.51 -20.47 3.60
N ALA A 156 -9.63 -20.23 4.28
CA ALA A 156 -10.11 -21.12 5.33
C ALA A 156 -10.87 -22.36 4.81
N ARG A 157 -11.48 -22.30 3.61
CA ARG A 157 -12.39 -23.34 3.10
C ARG A 157 -11.78 -24.31 2.09
N TRP A 158 -10.65 -23.98 1.46
CA TRP A 158 -10.02 -24.89 0.50
C TRP A 158 -9.68 -26.30 1.03
N PRO A 159 -9.32 -26.55 2.31
CA PRO A 159 -9.02 -27.90 2.76
C PRO A 159 -10.29 -28.76 2.82
N TRP A 160 -11.41 -28.14 3.22
CA TRP A 160 -12.72 -28.78 3.29
C TRP A 160 -13.29 -29.07 1.91
N ILE A 161 -13.07 -28.17 0.94
CA ILE A 161 -13.45 -28.38 -0.46
C ILE A 161 -12.65 -29.55 -1.06
N VAL A 162 -11.35 -29.61 -0.81
CA VAL A 162 -10.50 -30.73 -1.25
C VAL A 162 -10.99 -32.04 -0.64
N LEU A 163 -11.25 -32.07 0.67
CA LEU A 163 -11.72 -33.26 1.37
C LEU A 163 -13.08 -33.75 0.86
N LEU A 164 -14.03 -32.83 0.61
CA LEU A 164 -15.33 -33.17 0.03
C LEU A 164 -15.18 -33.75 -1.38
N ALA A 165 -14.33 -33.15 -2.21
CA ALA A 165 -14.07 -33.62 -3.57
C ALA A 165 -13.44 -35.02 -3.60
N THR A 166 -12.48 -35.33 -2.72
CA THR A 166 -11.93 -36.69 -2.60
C THR A 166 -12.98 -37.70 -2.17
N LEU A 167 -13.85 -37.34 -1.23
CA LEU A 167 -14.89 -38.26 -0.73
C LEU A 167 -15.92 -38.60 -1.83
N ILE A 168 -16.29 -37.63 -2.65
CA ILE A 168 -17.15 -37.84 -3.84
C ILE A 168 -16.47 -38.76 -4.86
N LEU A 169 -15.19 -38.55 -5.16
CA LEU A 169 -14.44 -39.39 -6.11
C LEU A 169 -14.33 -40.85 -5.62
N VAL A 170 -14.08 -41.06 -4.33
CA VAL A 170 -14.03 -42.39 -3.73
C VAL A 170 -15.40 -43.08 -3.82
N ALA A 171 -16.49 -42.36 -3.50
CA ALA A 171 -17.84 -42.89 -3.61
C ALA A 171 -18.21 -43.26 -5.06
N ALA A 172 -17.85 -42.42 -6.04
CA ALA A 172 -18.06 -42.69 -7.45
C ALA A 172 -17.27 -43.92 -7.92
N ALA A 173 -15.99 -44.03 -7.54
CA ALA A 173 -15.16 -45.20 -7.86
C ALA A 173 -15.72 -46.49 -7.24
N TRP A 174 -16.23 -46.41 -6.01
CA TRP A 174 -16.86 -47.55 -5.33
C TRP A 174 -18.17 -47.96 -6.00
N GLY A 175 -19.00 -47.01 -6.41
CA GLY A 175 -20.22 -47.24 -7.18
C GLY A 175 -19.96 -47.92 -8.53
N VAL A 176 -19.00 -47.43 -9.30
CA VAL A 176 -18.59 -48.02 -10.58
C VAL A 176 -18.08 -49.45 -10.39
N ARG A 177 -17.24 -49.69 -9.38
CA ARG A 177 -16.73 -51.03 -9.05
C ARG A 177 -17.87 -52.00 -8.68
N ARG A 178 -18.87 -51.53 -7.92
CA ARG A 178 -20.01 -52.35 -7.50
C ARG A 178 -20.90 -52.73 -8.70
N CYS A 179 -21.17 -51.78 -9.60
CA CYS A 179 -21.88 -52.06 -10.86
C CYS A 179 -21.11 -53.04 -11.75
N TYR A 180 -19.78 -52.89 -11.85
CA TYR A 180 -18.93 -53.80 -12.62
C TYR A 180 -18.95 -55.23 -12.07
N LEU A 181 -18.88 -55.40 -10.74
CA LEU A 181 -18.95 -56.71 -10.09
C LEU A 181 -20.33 -57.37 -10.23
N GLN A 182 -21.42 -56.59 -10.15
CA GLN A 182 -22.76 -57.12 -10.38
C GLN A 182 -22.97 -57.56 -11.84
N LYS A 183 -22.41 -56.83 -12.82
CA LYS A 183 -22.47 -57.25 -14.24
C LYS A 183 -21.67 -58.54 -14.49
N LYS A 184 -20.57 -58.75 -13.76
CA LYS A 184 -19.76 -59.99 -13.84
C LYS A 184 -20.48 -61.18 -13.19
N ASN A 185 -21.21 -60.97 -12.10
CA ASN A 185 -21.94 -62.02 -11.38
C ASN A 185 -23.35 -62.29 -11.94
N GLY A 186 -23.94 -61.33 -12.66
CA GLY A 186 -25.24 -61.47 -13.35
C GLY A 186 -25.16 -62.08 -14.75
N GLY A 187 -23.97 -62.55 -15.18
CA GLY A 187 -23.74 -63.19 -16.47
C GLY A 187 -23.88 -64.73 -16.46
N GLN A 188 -24.46 -65.33 -15.42
CA GLN A 188 -24.76 -66.76 -15.37
C GLN A 188 -26.22 -66.98 -14.95
N THR A 189 -27.15 -66.89 -15.91
CA THR A 189 -28.36 -67.73 -16.04
C THR A 189 -29.10 -67.31 -17.30
N CYS A 190 -28.85 -68.05 -18.38
CA CYS A 190 -29.77 -68.60 -19.39
C CYS A 190 -28.90 -69.19 -20.50
#